data_AF-A0A5A9MVP0-F1
#
_entry.id   AF-A0A5A9MVP0-F1
#
_cell.length_a   1.000
_cell.length_b   1.000
_cell.length_c   1.000
_cell.angle_alpha   90.00
_cell.angle_beta   90.00
_cell.angle_gamma   90.00
#
_symmetry.space_group_name_H-M   'P 1'
#
loop_
_entity.id
_entity.type
_entity.pdbx_description
1 polymer ?
#
loop_
_entity_poly.entity_id
_entity_poly.type
_entity_poly.pdbx_seq_one_letter_code
_entity_poly.pdbx_strand_id
1 'polypeptide(L)'
;MNNESSITEELREELENLKNQSTVPFKTVRKLHKLLQANAAHPVYLHELLEDSTLYLPEVITPPRNPQLVARLEKIKAKLANEEYRRITRNVNPQEICRHGTSFADFGRQVRSVKAVVLTVFNFLITVVAAFACSYLGSQYIFTETTARVIAAVIAASVVGLAELYVLVRTMEGELGEP
;
A
#
# COMPACT_ATOMS: atom_id res chain seq x y z
N MET A 1 11.76 46.12 -50.01
CA MET A 1 12.79 46.74 -49.14
C MET A 1 12.21 47.58 -47.99
N ASN A 2 10.89 47.60 -47.72
CA ASN A 2 10.30 48.48 -46.69
C ASN A 2 10.01 47.81 -45.32
N ASN A 3 10.16 46.49 -45.21
CA ASN A 3 9.74 45.76 -44.01
C ASN A 3 10.85 45.70 -42.94
N GLU A 4 12.12 45.60 -43.35
CA GLU A 4 13.26 45.50 -42.41
C GLU A 4 13.57 46.83 -41.71
N SER A 5 13.35 47.97 -42.39
CA SER A 5 13.50 49.29 -41.78
C SER A 5 12.44 49.56 -40.70
N SER A 6 11.18 49.18 -40.95
CA SER A 6 10.09 49.33 -39.98
C SER A 6 10.34 48.49 -38.72
N ILE A 7 10.80 47.24 -38.89
CA ILE A 7 11.12 46.33 -37.77
C ILE A 7 12.28 46.88 -36.91
N THR A 8 13.24 47.57 -37.53
CA THR A 8 14.41 48.13 -36.83
C THR A 8 14.03 49.35 -35.98
N GLU A 9 13.14 50.20 -36.47
CA GLU A 9 12.65 51.36 -35.70
C GLU A 9 11.74 50.94 -34.54
N GLU A 10 10.83 49.98 -34.74
CA GLU A 10 10.00 49.43 -33.65
C GLU A 10 10.84 48.82 -32.52
N LEU A 11 11.90 48.08 -32.86
CA LEU A 11 12.83 47.51 -31.89
C LEU A 11 13.66 48.57 -31.18
N ARG A 12 13.98 49.68 -31.85
CA ARG A 12 14.73 50.79 -31.28
C ARG A 12 13.89 51.55 -30.25
N GLU A 13 12.61 51.78 -30.55
CA GLU A 13 11.66 52.32 -29.58
C GLU A 13 11.44 51.37 -28.38
N GLU A 14 11.36 50.06 -28.63
CA GLU A 14 11.29 49.04 -27.56
C GLU A 14 12.54 49.08 -26.67
N LEU A 15 13.74 49.22 -27.25
CA LEU A 15 15.01 49.31 -26.52
C LEU A 15 15.16 50.61 -25.72
N GLU A 16 14.76 51.77 -26.27
CA GLU A 16 14.78 53.05 -25.54
C GLU A 16 13.84 53.01 -24.32
N ASN A 17 12.67 52.38 -24.46
CA ASN A 17 11.75 52.17 -23.35
C ASN A 17 12.32 51.20 -22.29
N LEU A 18 13.10 50.20 -22.72
CA LEU A 18 13.73 49.22 -21.83
C LEU A 18 14.97 49.75 -21.11
N LYS A 19 15.60 50.82 -21.60
CA LYS A 19 16.78 51.46 -20.96
C LYS A 19 16.51 51.91 -19.53
N ASN A 20 15.25 52.18 -19.20
CA ASN A 20 14.79 52.59 -17.88
C ASN A 20 14.29 51.41 -17.00
N GLN A 21 14.30 50.18 -17.51
CA GLN A 21 13.80 48.99 -16.82
C GLN A 21 14.94 48.06 -16.38
N SER A 22 14.81 47.44 -15.20
CA SER A 22 15.81 46.52 -14.65
C SER A 22 15.70 45.08 -15.19
N THR A 23 14.65 44.76 -15.94
CA THR A 23 14.39 43.41 -16.47
C THR A 23 14.06 43.45 -17.95
N VAL A 24 14.72 42.61 -18.74
CA VAL A 24 14.48 42.51 -20.19
C VAL A 24 13.91 41.13 -20.53
N PRO A 25 12.81 41.04 -21.30
CA PRO A 25 12.32 39.77 -21.79
C PRO A 25 13.33 39.10 -22.74
N PHE A 26 13.57 37.80 -22.55
CA PHE A 26 14.49 37.01 -23.40
C PHE A 26 14.13 37.06 -24.90
N LYS A 27 12.84 37.23 -25.24
CA LYS A 27 12.37 37.36 -26.61
C LYS A 27 12.99 38.57 -27.33
N THR A 28 13.14 39.69 -26.62
CA THR A 28 13.68 40.94 -27.17
C THR A 28 15.19 40.81 -27.39
N VAL A 29 15.92 40.21 -26.46
CA VAL A 29 17.35 39.89 -26.62
C VAL A 29 17.58 38.95 -27.81
N ARG A 30 16.71 37.95 -27.99
CA ARG A 30 16.78 37.01 -29.13
C ARG A 30 16.52 37.69 -30.47
N LYS A 31 15.63 38.69 -30.54
CA LYS A 31 15.40 39.50 -31.76
C LYS A 31 16.64 40.34 -32.08
N LEU A 32 17.22 41.01 -31.08
CA LEU A 32 18.44 41.81 -31.22
C LEU A 32 19.61 40.97 -31.74
N HIS A 33 19.85 39.80 -31.16
CA HIS A 33 20.89 38.88 -31.61
C HIS A 33 20.72 38.48 -33.09
N LYS A 34 19.50 38.20 -33.54
CA LYS A 34 19.23 37.85 -34.95
C LYS A 34 19.53 39.00 -35.91
N LEU A 35 19.24 40.25 -35.53
CA LEU A 35 19.53 41.42 -36.35
C LEU A 35 21.03 41.74 -36.40
N LEU A 36 21.72 41.62 -35.26
CA LEU A 36 23.17 41.78 -35.21
C LEU A 36 23.86 40.72 -36.07
N GLN A 37 23.37 39.48 -36.06
CA GLN A 37 23.88 38.41 -36.91
C GLN A 37 23.62 38.64 -38.41
N ALA A 38 22.55 39.36 -38.77
CA ALA A 38 22.24 39.67 -40.17
C ALA A 38 23.03 40.87 -40.71
N ASN A 39 23.39 41.84 -39.85
CA ASN A 39 23.98 43.12 -40.25
C ASN A 39 25.46 43.28 -39.89
N ALA A 40 26.03 42.49 -38.97
CA ALA A 40 27.40 42.66 -38.51
C ALA A 40 28.39 41.75 -39.26
N ALA A 41 29.56 42.30 -39.58
CA ALA A 41 30.69 41.56 -40.16
C ALA A 41 31.39 40.62 -39.15
N HIS A 42 31.05 40.70 -37.86
CA HIS A 42 31.61 39.86 -36.79
C HIS A 42 30.50 39.03 -36.11
N PRO A 43 30.76 37.75 -35.79
CA PRO A 43 29.80 36.91 -35.09
C PRO A 43 29.74 37.30 -33.61
N VAL A 44 28.68 38.01 -33.21
CA VAL A 44 28.37 38.23 -31.78
C VAL A 44 27.62 37.01 -31.27
N TYR A 45 28.07 36.44 -30.16
CA TYR A 45 27.41 35.28 -29.57
C TYR A 45 26.38 35.69 -28.51
N LEU A 46 25.28 34.95 -28.41
CA LEU A 46 24.21 35.22 -27.43
C LEU A 46 24.69 35.24 -25.98
N HIS A 47 25.72 34.45 -25.64
CA HIS A 47 26.25 34.41 -24.27
C HIS A 47 27.02 35.69 -23.90
N GLU A 48 27.66 36.36 -24.87
CA GLU A 48 28.33 37.66 -24.67
C GLU A 48 27.31 38.76 -24.40
N LEU A 49 26.14 38.70 -25.05
CA LEU A 49 25.01 39.61 -24.78
C LEU A 49 24.37 39.42 -23.40
N LEU A 50 24.63 38.28 -22.76
CA LEU A 50 24.01 37.88 -21.49
C LEU A 50 25.03 37.78 -20.34
N GLU A 51 26.30 38.12 -20.57
CA GLU A 51 27.42 37.88 -19.65
C GLU A 51 27.19 38.49 -18.26
N ASP A 52 26.64 39.70 -18.19
CA ASP A 52 26.32 40.40 -16.94
C ASP A 52 24.83 40.34 -16.55
N SER A 53 24.06 39.46 -17.19
CA SER A 53 22.62 39.36 -16.94
C SER A 53 22.28 38.33 -15.86
N THR A 54 21.34 38.65 -14.98
CA THR A 54 20.81 37.71 -13.98
C THR A 54 19.38 37.30 -14.34
N LEU A 55 19.09 36.01 -14.23
CA LEU A 55 17.73 35.48 -14.44
C LEU A 55 16.81 35.92 -13.32
N TYR A 56 15.82 36.74 -13.64
CA TYR A 56 14.72 37.07 -12.75
C TYR A 56 13.63 35.98 -12.85
N LEU A 57 13.56 35.12 -11.83
CA LEU A 57 12.50 34.12 -11.73
C LEU A 57 11.37 34.69 -10.85
N PRO A 58 10.16 34.92 -11.39
CA PRO A 58 9.05 35.42 -10.58
C PRO A 58 8.72 34.43 -9.47
N GLU A 59 8.50 34.93 -8.26
CA GLU A 59 8.16 34.11 -7.12
C GLU A 59 6.78 33.47 -7.33
N VAL A 60 6.71 32.15 -7.18
CA VAL A 60 5.48 31.39 -7.35
C VAL A 60 4.57 31.68 -6.15
N ILE A 61 3.46 32.37 -6.39
CA ILE A 61 2.44 32.62 -5.36
C ILE A 61 1.79 31.28 -5.00
N THR A 62 2.12 30.73 -3.83
CA THR A 62 1.46 29.51 -3.34
C THR A 62 0.08 29.85 -2.78
N PRO A 63 -0.99 29.13 -3.16
CA PRO A 63 -2.33 29.40 -2.63
C PRO A 63 -2.40 29.14 -1.11
N PRO A 64 -3.25 29.87 -0.38
CA PRO A 64 -3.41 29.67 1.07
C PRO A 64 -3.93 28.27 1.37
N ARG A 65 -3.35 27.61 2.38
CA ARG A 65 -3.75 26.25 2.78
C ARG A 65 -5.14 26.25 3.42
N ASN A 66 -5.97 25.31 3.02
CA ASN A 66 -7.30 25.09 3.61
C ASN A 66 -7.16 24.65 5.09
N PRO A 67 -7.84 25.33 6.04
CA PRO A 67 -7.72 25.04 7.48
C PRO A 67 -8.15 23.62 7.86
N GLN A 68 -9.11 23.04 7.15
CA GLN A 68 -9.54 21.65 7.39
C GLN A 68 -8.45 20.65 7.02
N LEU A 69 -7.68 20.93 5.97
CA LEU A 69 -6.57 20.06 5.55
C LEU A 69 -5.41 20.15 6.55
N VAL A 70 -5.13 21.34 7.07
CA VAL A 70 -4.09 21.54 8.09
C VAL A 70 -4.43 20.76 9.37
N ALA A 71 -5.66 20.90 9.87
CA ALA A 71 -6.12 20.16 11.05
C ALA A 71 -6.06 18.63 10.86
N ARG A 72 -6.42 18.14 9.66
CA ARG A 72 -6.29 16.71 9.33
C ARG A 72 -4.83 16.27 9.30
N LEU A 73 -3.93 17.07 8.72
CA LEU A 73 -2.51 16.77 8.66
C LEU A 73 -1.88 16.75 10.05
N GLU A 74 -2.23 17.69 10.92
CA GLU A 74 -1.77 17.71 12.31
C GLU A 74 -2.24 16.46 13.06
N LYS A 75 -3.50 16.06 12.89
CA LYS A 75 -4.03 14.81 13.45
C LYS A 75 -3.28 13.58 12.94
N ILE A 76 -3.00 13.51 11.64
CA ILE A 76 -2.25 12.39 11.04
C ILE A 76 -0.81 12.38 11.57
N LYS A 77 -0.13 13.52 11.63
CA LYS A 77 1.23 13.64 12.18
C LYS A 77 1.27 13.20 13.65
N ALA A 78 0.33 13.66 14.47
CA ALA A 78 0.23 13.24 15.87
C ALA A 78 -0.01 11.73 16.01
N LYS A 79 -0.87 11.15 15.15
CA LYS A 79 -1.12 9.70 15.15
C LYS A 79 0.14 8.91 14.79
N LEU A 80 0.84 9.31 13.72
CA LEU A 80 2.07 8.65 13.28
C LEU A 80 3.17 8.76 14.33
N ALA A 81 3.35 9.95 14.93
CA ALA A 81 4.32 10.16 16.01
C ALA A 81 4.01 9.29 17.24
N ASN A 82 2.74 9.15 17.63
CA ASN A 82 2.34 8.29 18.74
C ASN A 82 2.55 6.80 18.45
N GLU A 83 2.31 6.38 17.21
CA GLU A 83 2.55 5.00 16.78
C GLU A 83 4.05 4.67 16.75
N GLU A 84 4.86 5.59 16.24
CA GLU A 84 6.32 5.49 16.25
C GLU A 84 6.87 5.50 17.68
N TYR A 85 6.39 6.40 18.54
CA TYR A 85 6.72 6.43 19.96
C TYR A 85 6.43 5.08 20.63
N ARG A 86 5.22 4.53 20.44
CA ARG A 86 4.86 3.22 21.00
C ARG A 86 5.74 2.10 20.45
N ARG A 87 6.13 2.15 19.17
CA ARG A 87 7.03 1.17 18.56
C ARG A 87 8.42 1.20 19.21
N ILE A 88 9.00 2.39 19.41
CA ILE A 88 10.33 2.53 20.02
C ILE A 88 10.32 2.23 21.52
N THR A 89 9.22 2.54 22.22
CA THR A 89 9.09 2.29 23.66
C THR A 89 8.53 0.90 24.00
N ARG A 90 8.24 0.06 22.99
CA ARG A 90 7.63 -1.26 23.20
C ARG A 90 8.40 -2.15 24.16
N ASN A 91 9.73 -2.01 24.19
CA ASN A 91 10.62 -2.86 24.98
C ASN A 91 10.96 -2.31 26.37
N VAL A 92 10.50 -1.09 26.71
CA VAL A 92 10.76 -0.50 28.03
C VAL A 92 9.59 -0.69 28.99
N ASN A 93 8.40 -1.06 28.49
CA ASN A 93 7.24 -1.32 29.32
C ASN A 93 7.01 -2.84 29.51
N PRO A 94 7.40 -3.43 30.65
CA PRO A 94 7.22 -4.87 30.91
C PRO A 94 5.75 -5.32 30.88
N GLN A 95 4.79 -4.43 31.18
CA GLN A 95 3.36 -4.75 31.07
C GLN A 95 2.88 -4.85 29.61
N GLU A 96 3.44 -4.05 28.70
CA GLU A 96 3.13 -4.17 27.27
C GLU A 96 3.83 -5.37 26.65
N ILE A 97 5.06 -5.73 27.05
CA ILE A 97 5.74 -6.93 26.54
C ILE A 97 4.92 -8.20 26.84
N CYS A 98 4.36 -8.33 28.05
CA CYS A 98 3.45 -9.43 28.39
C CYS A 98 2.11 -9.40 27.63
N ARG A 99 1.66 -8.24 27.14
CA ARG A 99 0.33 -8.05 26.50
C ARG A 99 0.38 -7.95 24.97
N HIS A 100 1.52 -7.57 24.39
CA HIS A 100 1.76 -7.46 22.95
C HIS A 100 2.46 -8.69 22.36
N GLY A 101 2.93 -9.62 23.19
CA GLY A 101 3.28 -10.97 22.75
C GLY A 101 2.07 -11.78 22.26
N THR A 102 0.84 -11.36 22.61
CA THR A 102 -0.37 -12.19 22.50
C THR A 102 -1.50 -11.65 21.60
N SER A 103 -1.29 -10.55 20.85
CA SER A 103 -2.41 -9.86 20.18
C SER A 103 -2.39 -9.89 18.64
N PHE A 104 -1.34 -9.43 17.96
CA PHE A 104 -1.42 -9.24 16.50
C PHE A 104 -0.81 -10.39 15.68
N ALA A 105 0.34 -10.91 16.09
CA ALA A 105 0.89 -12.16 15.54
C ALA A 105 -0.03 -13.34 15.90
N ASP A 106 -0.57 -13.33 17.12
CA ASP A 106 -1.55 -14.30 17.58
C ASP A 106 -2.90 -14.17 16.88
N PHE A 107 -3.37 -13.00 16.46
CA PHE A 107 -4.62 -12.91 15.70
C PHE A 107 -4.49 -13.56 14.31
N GLY A 108 -3.38 -13.32 13.60
CA GLY A 108 -3.08 -13.96 12.32
C GLY A 108 -2.82 -15.47 12.44
N ARG A 109 -2.25 -15.91 13.56
CA ARG A 109 -2.03 -17.32 13.88
C ARG A 109 -3.32 -18.00 14.35
N GLN A 110 -4.14 -17.32 15.16
CA GLN A 110 -5.47 -17.76 15.61
C GLN A 110 -6.43 -17.92 14.44
N VAL A 111 -6.53 -16.96 13.51
CA VAL A 111 -7.42 -17.13 12.36
C VAL A 111 -6.99 -18.26 11.43
N ARG A 112 -5.69 -18.61 11.40
CA ARG A 112 -5.20 -19.78 10.65
C ARG A 112 -5.41 -21.09 11.41
N SER A 113 -5.18 -21.12 12.72
CA SER A 113 -5.40 -22.31 13.56
C SER A 113 -6.89 -22.63 13.72
N VAL A 114 -7.75 -21.62 13.88
CA VAL A 114 -9.21 -21.78 13.93
C VAL A 114 -9.73 -22.38 12.63
N LYS A 115 -9.24 -21.93 11.46
CA LYS A 115 -9.61 -22.52 10.17
C LYS A 115 -9.22 -23.99 10.06
N ALA A 116 -8.03 -24.36 10.53
CA ALA A 116 -7.58 -25.75 10.53
C ALA A 116 -8.43 -26.62 11.46
N VAL A 117 -8.66 -26.19 12.70
CA VAL A 117 -9.49 -26.92 13.68
C VAL A 117 -10.92 -27.10 13.17
N VAL A 118 -11.53 -26.06 12.60
CA VAL A 118 -12.89 -26.14 12.02
C VAL A 118 -12.93 -27.15 10.87
N LEU A 119 -11.93 -27.15 9.99
CA LEU A 119 -11.87 -28.10 8.87
C LEU A 119 -11.73 -29.54 9.35
N THR A 120 -10.93 -29.77 10.40
CA THR A 120 -10.72 -31.10 10.97
C THR A 120 -11.95 -31.62 11.70
N VAL A 121 -12.65 -30.77 12.47
CA VAL A 121 -13.94 -31.15 13.11
C VAL A 121 -15.00 -31.46 12.05
N PHE A 122 -15.03 -30.71 10.95
CA PHE A 122 -15.94 -30.97 9.84
C PHE A 122 -15.64 -32.31 9.14
N ASN A 123 -14.37 -32.63 8.92
CA ASN A 123 -13.94 -33.92 8.37
C ASN A 123 -14.37 -35.08 9.29
N PHE A 124 -14.11 -34.96 10.60
CA PHE A 124 -14.56 -35.92 11.60
C PHE A 124 -16.08 -36.19 11.53
N LEU A 125 -16.89 -35.12 11.46
CA LEU A 125 -18.35 -35.25 11.37
C LEU A 125 -18.78 -35.98 10.08
N ILE A 126 -18.16 -35.65 8.95
CA ILE A 126 -18.43 -36.34 7.68
C ILE A 126 -18.10 -37.82 7.80
N THR A 127 -16.95 -38.17 8.37
CA THR A 127 -16.52 -39.57 8.50
C THR A 127 -17.45 -40.38 9.41
N VAL A 128 -17.89 -39.82 10.54
CA VAL A 128 -18.85 -40.49 11.45
C VAL A 128 -20.22 -40.68 10.78
N VAL A 129 -20.73 -39.65 10.10
CA VAL A 129 -22.01 -39.74 9.37
C VAL A 129 -21.93 -40.74 8.22
N ALA A 130 -20.83 -40.73 7.46
CA ALA A 130 -20.59 -41.67 6.38
C ALA A 130 -20.50 -43.11 6.92
N ALA A 131 -19.76 -43.34 8.01
CA ALA A 131 -19.64 -44.67 8.63
C ALA A 131 -20.98 -45.20 9.13
N PHE A 132 -21.80 -44.32 9.72
CA PHE A 132 -23.17 -44.66 10.13
C PHE A 132 -24.05 -45.01 8.93
N ALA A 133 -24.08 -44.17 7.89
CA ALA A 133 -24.88 -44.40 6.69
C ALA A 133 -24.44 -45.68 5.97
N CYS A 134 -23.14 -45.85 5.73
CA CYS A 134 -22.58 -47.05 5.09
C CYS A 134 -22.90 -48.31 5.89
N SER A 135 -22.78 -48.29 7.22
CA SER A 135 -23.11 -49.46 8.05
C SER A 135 -24.61 -49.73 8.09
N TYR A 136 -25.46 -48.70 8.11
CA TYR A 136 -26.91 -48.87 8.08
C TYR A 136 -27.40 -49.44 6.75
N LEU A 137 -26.89 -48.93 5.62
CA LEU A 137 -27.20 -49.46 4.29
C LEU A 137 -26.59 -50.86 4.08
N GLY A 138 -25.34 -51.08 4.49
CA GLY A 138 -24.67 -52.38 4.37
C GLY A 138 -25.31 -53.45 5.26
N SER A 139 -25.79 -53.07 6.43
CA SER A 139 -26.50 -53.97 7.36
C SER A 139 -27.82 -54.51 6.78
N GLN A 140 -28.35 -53.94 5.69
CA GLN A 140 -29.54 -54.49 5.04
C GLN A 140 -29.34 -55.91 4.52
N TYR A 141 -28.09 -56.28 4.18
CA TYR A 141 -27.75 -57.62 3.67
C TYR A 141 -27.55 -58.67 4.76
N ILE A 142 -27.35 -58.25 6.02
CA ILE A 142 -27.06 -59.16 7.15
C ILE A 142 -28.24 -59.26 8.11
N PHE A 143 -28.94 -58.15 8.37
CA PHE A 143 -30.05 -58.09 9.31
C PHE A 143 -31.33 -57.65 8.61
N THR A 144 -32.45 -58.33 8.85
CA THR A 144 -33.78 -57.98 8.32
C THR A 144 -34.47 -56.91 9.17
N GLU A 145 -34.22 -56.95 10.48
CA GLU A 145 -34.83 -56.06 11.48
C GLU A 145 -34.21 -54.65 11.47
N THR A 146 -35.07 -53.62 11.45
CA THR A 146 -34.64 -52.21 11.43
C THR A 146 -33.89 -51.82 12.70
N THR A 147 -34.34 -52.32 13.86
CA THR A 147 -33.68 -52.07 15.15
C THR A 147 -32.26 -52.62 15.18
N ALA A 148 -32.05 -53.84 14.67
CA ALA A 148 -30.73 -54.45 14.60
C ALA A 148 -29.78 -53.67 13.67
N ARG A 149 -30.31 -53.17 12.53
CA ARG A 149 -29.55 -52.32 11.59
C ARG A 149 -29.07 -51.02 12.22
N VAL A 150 -29.94 -50.35 12.99
CA VAL A 150 -29.57 -49.11 13.69
C VAL A 150 -28.51 -49.39 14.75
N ILE A 151 -28.67 -50.44 15.57
CA ILE A 151 -27.70 -50.80 16.61
C ILE A 151 -26.34 -51.13 15.99
N ALA A 152 -26.31 -51.93 14.92
CA ALA A 152 -25.08 -52.25 14.21
C ALA A 152 -24.39 -51.00 13.64
N ALA A 153 -25.17 -50.09 13.03
CA ALA A 153 -24.64 -48.84 12.50
C ALA A 153 -24.08 -47.91 13.59
N VAL A 154 -24.72 -47.82 14.76
CA VAL A 154 -24.23 -47.04 15.90
C VAL A 154 -22.92 -47.62 16.44
N ILE A 155 -22.83 -48.95 16.58
CA ILE A 155 -21.60 -49.61 17.05
C ILE A 155 -20.44 -49.33 16.07
N ALA A 156 -20.67 -49.51 14.78
CA ALA A 156 -19.65 -49.26 13.76
C ALA A 156 -19.22 -47.79 13.72
N ALA A 157 -20.17 -46.85 13.74
CA ALA A 157 -19.87 -45.42 13.77
C ALA A 157 -19.11 -45.00 15.04
N SER A 158 -19.40 -45.65 16.18
CA SER A 158 -18.69 -45.39 17.45
C SER A 158 -17.23 -45.82 17.38
N VAL A 159 -16.93 -47.00 16.80
CA VAL A 159 -15.55 -47.47 16.62
C VAL A 159 -14.76 -46.53 15.70
N VAL A 160 -15.35 -46.14 14.57
CA VAL A 160 -14.72 -45.19 13.63
C VAL A 160 -14.52 -43.83 14.27
N GLY A 161 -15.52 -43.32 14.99
CA GLY A 161 -15.43 -42.05 15.72
C GLY A 161 -14.31 -42.05 16.77
N LEU A 162 -14.16 -43.14 17.53
CA LEU A 162 -13.05 -43.27 18.49
C LEU A 162 -11.68 -43.33 17.80
N ALA A 163 -11.57 -44.02 16.66
CA ALA A 163 -10.33 -44.09 15.89
C ALA A 163 -9.92 -42.70 15.35
N GLU A 164 -10.85 -41.98 14.74
CA GLU A 164 -10.61 -40.62 14.22
C GLU A 164 -10.32 -39.62 15.36
N LEU A 165 -11.04 -39.71 16.48
CA LEU A 165 -10.79 -38.87 17.66
C LEU A 165 -9.40 -39.13 18.25
N TYR A 166 -8.97 -40.38 18.31
CA TYR A 166 -7.63 -40.74 18.78
C TYR A 166 -6.55 -40.17 17.86
N VAL A 167 -6.72 -40.29 16.53
CA VAL A 167 -5.79 -39.72 15.55
C VAL A 167 -5.74 -38.20 15.70
N LEU A 168 -6.88 -37.53 15.86
CA LEU A 168 -6.97 -36.09 16.08
C LEU A 168 -6.24 -35.64 17.35
N VAL A 169 -6.49 -36.31 18.48
CA VAL A 169 -5.82 -35.99 19.75
C VAL A 169 -4.31 -36.16 19.59
N ARG A 170 -3.88 -37.24 18.94
CA ARG A 170 -2.45 -37.52 18.73
C ARG A 170 -1.78 -36.57 17.76
N THR A 171 -2.45 -36.10 16.71
CA THR A 171 -1.88 -35.08 15.81
C THR A 171 -1.76 -33.73 16.50
N MET A 172 -2.71 -33.39 17.39
CA MET A 172 -2.63 -32.16 18.21
C MET A 172 -1.52 -32.24 19.27
N GLU A 173 -1.32 -33.39 19.92
CA GLU A 173 -0.22 -33.60 20.87
C GLU A 173 1.15 -33.65 20.16
N GLY A 174 1.21 -34.19 18.94
CA GLY A 174 2.43 -34.26 18.13
C GLY A 174 2.95 -32.89 17.67
N GLU A 175 2.08 -31.93 17.36
CA GLU A 175 2.51 -30.56 17.04
C GLU A 175 3.05 -29.76 18.25
N LEU A 176 2.83 -30.24 19.48
CA LEU A 176 3.36 -29.66 20.72
C LEU A 176 4.65 -30.34 21.21
N GLY A 177 5.11 -31.38 20.51
CA GLY A 177 6.12 -32.32 20.98
C GLY A 177 7.36 -32.44 20.10
N GLU A 178 7.92 -31.34 19.60
CA GLU A 178 9.33 -31.29 19.16
C GLU A 178 9.94 -29.91 19.51
N PRO A 179 11.16 -29.85 20.07
CA PRO A 179 11.94 -28.62 20.20
C PRO A 179 12.48 -28.08 18.88
#